data_AF-A0A8D0HEG7-F1
#
_entry.id   AF-A0A8D0HEG7-F1
#
_cell.length_a   1.000
_cell.length_b   1.000
_cell.length_c   1.000
_cell.angle_alpha   90.00
_cell.angle_beta   90.00
_cell.angle_gamma   90.00
#
_symmetry.space_group_name_H-M   'P 1'
#
loop_
_entity.id
_entity.type
_entity.pdbx_description
1 polymer ?
#
loop_
_entity_poly.entity_id
_entity_poly.type
_entity_poly.pdbx_seq_one_letter_code
_entity_poly.pdbx_strand_id
1 'polypeptide(L)'
;MFNSGQSAAEPITGARPSGRPGAPTRPSSRFFPCAEGAASPGGSRAEPRRAMRPRALLFLLLLLAGPVRPNVGLPSLEAAVPGLWAQLASGELALPRAALEPLLNIAAARAHCPPAPCGKCLSALDILALVGKPAAGDANLTASELPPFFAGVLFYLTDPTAACAAVKNGHWVAKAGAFLASFSEGNPAAGPSEERVAALLGALRKNYRDAELGQACMDARRILHDSADVSPRVTPDPGRRVLVTVAYRALRGDCFRALPPESYFVEYILHRYGNETHNLTLAGESDGRRGRGRGAL
;
A
#
# COMPACT_ATOMS: atom_id res chain seq x y z
N MET A 1 -35.31 9.82 59.13
CA MET A 1 -34.37 8.81 59.64
C MET A 1 -33.24 8.67 58.63
N PHE A 2 -32.01 8.83 59.12
CA PHE A 2 -30.74 8.91 58.40
C PHE A 2 -30.20 7.52 57.97
N ASN A 3 -29.57 7.45 56.79
CA ASN A 3 -28.18 7.00 56.55
C ASN A 3 -27.93 7.04 55.03
N SER A 4 -27.05 7.85 54.43
CA SER A 4 -25.60 8.08 54.62
C SER A 4 -24.75 6.82 54.44
N GLY A 5 -24.16 6.69 53.26
CA GLY A 5 -23.08 5.75 52.92
C GLY A 5 -22.21 6.35 51.83
N GLN A 6 -21.25 7.20 52.24
CA GLN A 6 -20.15 7.72 51.43
C GLN A 6 -19.13 6.61 51.19
N SER A 7 -18.60 6.51 49.96
CA SER A 7 -17.35 5.79 49.70
C SER A 7 -16.35 6.77 49.09
N ALA A 8 -15.27 7.01 49.83
CA ALA A 8 -14.20 7.92 49.52
C ALA A 8 -13.23 7.30 48.50
N ALA A 9 -12.75 8.11 47.56
CA ALA A 9 -11.68 7.78 46.64
C ALA A 9 -10.34 8.26 47.21
N GLU A 10 -9.39 7.35 47.40
CA GLU A 10 -7.98 7.66 47.71
C GLU A 10 -7.20 8.08 46.45
N PRO A 11 -6.18 8.95 46.58
CA PRO A 11 -5.35 9.39 45.46
C PRO A 11 -4.14 8.45 45.24
N ILE A 12 -4.01 7.96 44.01
CA ILE A 12 -2.82 7.23 43.56
C ILE A 12 -1.69 8.22 43.28
N THR A 13 -0.64 8.11 44.09
CA THR A 13 0.63 8.82 43.93
C THR A 13 1.47 8.06 42.89
N GLY A 14 1.66 8.65 41.70
CA GLY A 14 2.41 8.03 40.60
C GLY A 14 3.67 8.82 40.26
N ALA A 15 4.82 8.34 40.72
CA ALA A 15 6.14 8.89 40.48
C ALA A 15 6.56 8.84 39.00
N ARG A 16 7.26 9.89 38.57
CA ARG A 16 7.78 10.13 37.20
C ARG A 16 9.22 9.61 37.10
N PRO A 17 9.60 8.74 36.14
CA PRO A 17 11.00 8.53 35.81
C PRO A 17 11.43 9.48 34.69
N SER A 18 12.41 10.35 35.00
CA SER A 18 13.20 11.07 34.00
C SER A 18 14.21 10.12 33.36
N GLY A 19 14.04 9.81 32.07
CA GLY A 19 15.02 9.11 31.26
C GLY A 19 15.41 9.96 30.05
N ARG A 20 16.65 10.48 30.04
CA ARG A 20 17.27 11.10 28.86
C ARG A 20 17.60 10.02 27.81
N PRO A 21 17.29 10.21 26.52
CA PRO A 21 17.86 9.37 25.47
C PRO A 21 19.28 9.86 25.09
N GLY A 22 20.24 8.94 25.14
CA GLY A 22 21.58 9.12 24.59
C GLY A 22 21.59 9.15 23.05
N ALA A 23 22.53 9.91 22.49
CA ALA A 23 22.74 10.06 21.06
C ALA A 23 23.28 8.76 20.40
N PRO A 24 22.84 8.41 19.18
CA PRO A 24 23.40 7.27 18.46
C PRO A 24 24.70 7.63 17.71
N THR A 25 25.71 6.80 17.94
CA THR A 25 26.99 6.76 17.22
C THR A 25 26.84 6.17 15.82
N ARG A 26 27.44 6.82 14.82
CA ARG A 26 27.55 6.35 13.42
C ARG A 26 28.47 5.12 13.29
N PRO A 27 28.11 4.09 12.50
CA PRO A 27 29.10 3.15 11.96
C PRO A 27 29.62 3.60 10.59
N SER A 28 30.93 3.42 10.42
CA SER A 28 31.74 3.69 9.22
C SER A 28 31.32 2.85 8.02
N SER A 29 31.25 3.50 6.87
CA SER A 29 31.22 2.90 5.53
C SER A 29 32.59 2.30 5.19
N ARG A 30 32.64 1.00 4.90
CA ARG A 30 33.76 0.38 4.17
C ARG A 30 33.36 0.22 2.71
N PHE A 31 34.07 0.95 1.87
CA PHE A 31 34.12 0.81 0.42
C PHE A 31 34.76 -0.53 0.04
N PHE A 32 34.17 -1.24 -0.92
CA PHE A 32 34.85 -2.24 -1.75
C PHE A 32 34.61 -1.88 -3.23
N PRO A 33 35.67 -1.80 -4.06
CA PRO A 33 35.53 -1.48 -5.47
C PRO A 33 35.21 -2.72 -6.32
N CYS A 34 34.44 -2.50 -7.38
CA CYS A 34 34.19 -3.45 -8.47
C CYS A 34 35.45 -3.67 -9.30
N ALA A 35 35.75 -4.92 -9.66
CA ALA A 35 36.76 -5.27 -10.65
C ALA A 35 36.11 -5.45 -12.03
N GLU A 36 36.59 -4.66 -12.98
CA GLU A 36 36.36 -4.75 -14.42
C GLU A 36 37.26 -5.82 -15.07
N GLY A 37 36.76 -6.38 -16.18
CA GLY A 37 37.58 -6.66 -17.35
C GLY A 37 38.02 -8.10 -17.58
N ALA A 38 37.48 -8.73 -18.64
CA ALA A 38 38.28 -9.24 -19.75
C ALA A 38 37.37 -9.79 -20.87
N ALA A 39 37.40 -9.11 -22.02
CA ALA A 39 36.96 -9.63 -23.30
C ALA A 39 38.08 -10.49 -23.92
N SER A 40 37.73 -11.50 -24.72
CA SER A 40 38.62 -12.04 -25.75
C SER A 40 37.83 -12.63 -26.93
N PRO A 41 38.22 -12.38 -28.19
CA PRO A 41 37.52 -12.85 -29.38
C PRO A 41 38.28 -13.99 -30.10
N GLY A 42 37.55 -14.77 -30.90
CA GLY A 42 38.09 -15.73 -31.87
C GLY A 42 37.09 -16.86 -32.11
N GLY A 43 36.85 -17.36 -33.31
CA GLY A 43 37.38 -17.10 -34.63
C GLY A 43 36.49 -17.83 -35.63
N SER A 44 36.38 -17.29 -36.84
CA SER A 44 35.58 -17.82 -37.94
C SER A 44 36.28 -19.01 -38.58
N ARG A 45 35.55 -20.10 -38.86
CA ARG A 45 35.98 -21.16 -39.79
C ARG A 45 34.79 -21.65 -40.60
N ALA A 46 34.92 -21.54 -41.91
CA ALA A 46 33.94 -21.87 -42.93
C ALA A 46 34.04 -23.32 -43.44
N GLU A 47 32.95 -23.72 -44.11
CA GLU A 47 32.73 -24.88 -45.02
C GLU A 47 32.36 -26.27 -44.43
N PRO A 48 31.65 -27.16 -45.17
CA PRO A 48 31.15 -27.04 -46.56
C PRO A 48 29.63 -27.26 -46.73
N ARG A 49 29.09 -26.73 -47.83
CA ARG A 49 27.71 -26.96 -48.29
C ARG A 49 27.57 -28.36 -48.88
N ARG A 50 26.75 -29.22 -48.26
CA ARG A 50 26.16 -30.40 -48.90
C ARG A 50 24.70 -30.10 -49.24
N ALA A 51 24.36 -30.23 -50.52
CA ALA A 51 23.04 -30.00 -51.07
C ALA A 51 22.02 -31.00 -50.47
N MET A 52 21.12 -30.51 -49.64
CA MET A 52 20.01 -31.26 -49.03
C MET A 52 18.79 -31.19 -49.96
N ARG A 53 18.26 -32.34 -50.35
CA ARG A 53 17.10 -32.47 -51.25
C ARG A 53 15.85 -31.80 -50.63
N PRO A 54 15.03 -31.07 -51.42
CA PRO A 54 13.97 -30.19 -50.91
C PRO A 54 12.81 -30.92 -50.19
N ARG A 55 12.70 -32.24 -50.32
CA ARG A 55 11.70 -33.05 -49.61
C ARG A 55 12.10 -33.45 -48.18
N ALA A 56 13.40 -33.44 -47.85
CA ALA A 56 13.88 -33.73 -46.49
C ALA A 56 13.82 -32.49 -45.58
N LEU A 57 13.88 -31.28 -46.15
CA LEU A 57 13.76 -30.04 -45.39
C LEU A 57 12.33 -29.82 -44.86
N LEU A 58 11.31 -30.23 -45.61
CA LEU A 58 9.91 -30.07 -45.21
C LEU A 58 9.55 -30.95 -44.01
N PHE A 59 10.04 -32.20 -43.98
CA PHE A 59 9.83 -33.10 -42.84
C PHE A 59 10.65 -32.69 -41.60
N LEU A 60 11.86 -32.13 -41.78
CA LEU A 60 12.65 -31.62 -40.66
C LEU A 60 12.05 -30.32 -40.06
N LEU A 61 11.44 -29.47 -40.90
CA LEU A 61 10.70 -28.28 -40.45
C LEU A 61 9.39 -28.64 -39.73
N LEU A 62 8.70 -29.70 -40.15
CA LEU A 62 7.48 -30.19 -39.48
C LEU A 62 7.76 -30.90 -38.14
N LEU A 63 8.94 -31.50 -37.95
CA LEU A 63 9.32 -32.17 -36.70
C LEU A 63 9.92 -31.21 -35.64
N LEU A 64 10.31 -30.00 -36.02
CA LEU A 64 10.68 -28.93 -35.09
C LEU A 64 9.48 -28.09 -34.63
N ALA A 65 8.31 -28.26 -35.26
CA ALA A 65 7.04 -27.80 -34.73
C ALA A 65 6.45 -28.88 -33.79
N GLY A 66 7.17 -29.16 -32.69
CA GLY A 66 6.51 -29.75 -31.53
C GLY A 66 5.33 -28.85 -31.13
N PRO A 67 4.27 -29.38 -30.48
CA PRO A 67 3.21 -28.52 -29.98
C PRO A 67 3.89 -27.47 -29.11
N VAL A 68 3.84 -26.21 -29.56
CA VAL A 68 4.01 -25.07 -28.68
C VAL A 68 2.87 -25.25 -27.68
N ARG A 69 3.16 -25.97 -26.60
CA ARG A 69 2.43 -25.80 -25.35
C ARG A 69 2.45 -24.29 -25.18
N PRO A 70 1.30 -23.60 -25.08
CA PRO A 70 1.33 -22.23 -24.65
C PRO A 70 2.09 -22.28 -23.33
N ASN A 71 3.31 -21.78 -23.35
CA ASN A 71 3.99 -21.41 -22.15
C ASN A 71 3.08 -20.30 -21.63
N VAL A 72 2.11 -20.66 -20.80
CA VAL A 72 1.47 -19.73 -19.88
C VAL A 72 2.55 -19.40 -18.86
N GLY A 73 3.68 -18.86 -19.33
CA GLY A 73 4.41 -17.88 -18.58
C GLY A 73 3.39 -16.78 -18.41
N LEU A 74 2.77 -16.74 -17.23
CA LEU A 74 2.14 -15.55 -16.73
C LEU A 74 3.01 -14.40 -17.22
N PRO A 75 2.50 -13.45 -18.03
CA PRO A 75 3.20 -12.17 -18.12
C PRO A 75 3.49 -11.77 -16.69
N SER A 76 4.71 -11.30 -16.40
CA SER A 76 5.10 -10.81 -15.07
C SER A 76 3.86 -10.16 -14.47
N LEU A 77 3.36 -10.66 -13.33
CA LEU A 77 2.05 -10.21 -12.84
C LEU A 77 2.02 -8.69 -12.65
N GLU A 78 3.18 -8.07 -12.42
CA GLU A 78 3.35 -6.61 -12.45
C GLU A 78 2.96 -5.97 -13.80
N ALA A 79 3.22 -6.62 -14.94
CA ALA A 79 2.75 -6.21 -16.26
C ALA A 79 1.23 -6.45 -16.46
N ALA A 80 0.60 -7.30 -15.65
CA ALA A 80 -0.86 -7.51 -15.66
C ALA A 80 -1.62 -6.51 -14.78
N VAL A 81 -0.96 -5.90 -13.78
CA VAL A 81 -1.58 -4.85 -12.93
C VAL A 81 -2.10 -3.67 -13.77
N PRO A 82 -1.40 -3.12 -14.78
CA PRO A 82 -1.94 -2.06 -15.64
C PRO A 82 -3.31 -2.40 -16.27
N GLY A 83 -3.51 -3.64 -16.72
CA GLY A 83 -4.77 -4.09 -17.33
C GLY A 83 -5.96 -4.12 -16.36
N LEU A 84 -5.70 -4.23 -15.06
CA LEU A 84 -6.70 -4.28 -14.00
C LEU A 84 -7.54 -2.98 -13.91
N TRP A 85 -6.95 -1.82 -14.26
CA TRP A 85 -7.68 -0.54 -14.22
C TRP A 85 -8.83 -0.47 -15.24
N ALA A 86 -8.59 -0.90 -16.48
CA ALA A 86 -9.62 -0.93 -17.51
C ALA A 86 -10.80 -1.84 -17.11
N GLN A 87 -10.52 -2.93 -16.40
CA GLN A 87 -11.52 -3.84 -15.88
C GLN A 87 -12.30 -3.24 -14.70
N LEU A 88 -11.63 -2.47 -13.83
CA LEU A 88 -12.27 -1.71 -12.75
C LEU A 88 -13.18 -0.61 -13.31
N ALA A 89 -12.76 0.06 -14.38
CA ALA A 89 -13.52 1.12 -15.03
C ALA A 89 -14.74 0.62 -15.81
N SER A 90 -14.64 -0.53 -16.48
CA SER A 90 -15.78 -1.20 -17.13
C SER A 90 -16.71 -1.88 -16.11
N GLY A 91 -16.17 -2.33 -14.98
CA GLY A 91 -16.89 -3.11 -13.97
C GLY A 91 -17.08 -4.58 -14.34
N GLU A 92 -16.39 -5.06 -15.38
CA GLU A 92 -16.40 -6.46 -15.83
C GLU A 92 -15.32 -7.31 -15.17
N LEU A 93 -14.64 -6.76 -14.16
CA LEU A 93 -13.56 -7.43 -13.49
C LEU A 93 -14.02 -8.69 -12.75
N ALA A 94 -13.51 -9.84 -13.20
CA ALA A 94 -13.48 -11.08 -12.45
C ALA A 94 -12.01 -11.43 -12.16
N LEU A 95 -11.61 -11.37 -10.89
CA LEU A 95 -10.23 -11.65 -10.50
C LEU A 95 -10.08 -13.16 -10.25
N PRO A 96 -9.29 -13.90 -11.05
CA PRO A 96 -9.18 -15.34 -10.90
C PRO A 96 -8.52 -15.70 -9.58
N ARG A 97 -8.94 -16.81 -8.97
CA ARG A 97 -8.33 -17.31 -7.72
C ARG A 97 -6.81 -17.45 -7.83
N ALA A 98 -6.33 -17.92 -8.98
CA ALA A 98 -4.90 -18.09 -9.26
C ALA A 98 -4.11 -16.76 -9.24
N ALA A 99 -4.75 -15.61 -9.41
CA ALA A 99 -4.11 -14.30 -9.33
C ALA A 99 -4.01 -13.74 -7.90
N LEU A 100 -4.74 -14.32 -6.92
CA LEU A 100 -4.74 -13.83 -5.54
C LEU A 100 -3.36 -13.93 -4.89
N GLU A 101 -2.75 -15.12 -4.91
CA GLU A 101 -1.42 -15.34 -4.33
C GLU A 101 -0.36 -14.42 -4.96
N PRO A 102 -0.25 -14.32 -6.30
CA PRO A 102 0.62 -13.34 -6.94
C PRO A 102 0.37 -11.88 -6.50
N LEU A 103 -0.88 -11.42 -6.41
CA LEU A 103 -1.19 -10.06 -5.95
C LEU A 103 -0.81 -9.83 -4.48
N LEU A 104 -1.02 -10.82 -3.63
CA LEU A 104 -0.60 -10.78 -2.23
C LEU A 104 0.93 -10.75 -2.10
N ASN A 105 1.66 -11.43 -2.97
CA ASN A 105 3.11 -11.34 -3.03
C ASN A 105 3.59 -9.94 -3.43
N ILE A 106 2.89 -9.28 -4.37
CA ILE A 106 3.17 -7.87 -4.70
C ILE A 106 2.90 -7.01 -3.47
N ALA A 107 1.74 -7.13 -2.82
CA ALA A 107 1.43 -6.37 -1.61
C ALA A 107 2.49 -6.57 -0.51
N ALA A 108 2.91 -7.81 -0.28
CA ALA A 108 4.00 -8.15 0.64
C ALA A 108 5.33 -7.47 0.28
N ALA A 109 5.72 -7.46 -0.99
CA ALA A 109 6.93 -6.80 -1.46
C ALA A 109 6.88 -5.27 -1.28
N ARG A 110 5.67 -4.69 -1.32
CA ARG A 110 5.41 -3.26 -1.09
C ARG A 110 5.29 -2.91 0.39
N ALA A 111 5.08 -3.86 1.29
CA ALA A 111 4.98 -3.59 2.72
C ALA A 111 6.37 -3.32 3.33
N HIS A 112 6.53 -2.16 3.96
CA HIS A 112 7.66 -1.90 4.83
C HIS A 112 7.32 -2.34 6.26
N CYS A 113 7.94 -3.45 6.66
CA CYS A 113 7.89 -3.95 8.02
C CYS A 113 9.00 -3.31 8.87
N PRO A 114 8.70 -2.88 10.12
CA PRO A 114 9.71 -2.75 11.18
C PRO A 114 10.44 -4.10 11.41
N PRO A 115 11.47 -4.22 12.27
CA PRO A 115 12.32 -5.42 12.37
C PRO A 115 11.63 -6.76 12.75
N ALA A 116 10.31 -6.80 12.86
CA ALA A 116 9.52 -8.03 12.98
C ALA A 116 9.10 -8.58 11.60
N PRO A 117 8.97 -9.91 11.43
CA PRO A 117 8.61 -10.52 10.16
C PRO A 117 7.10 -10.37 9.87
N CYS A 118 6.66 -9.24 9.30
CA CYS A 118 5.31 -9.11 8.72
C CYS A 118 5.25 -9.35 7.19
N GLY A 119 6.37 -9.76 6.60
CA GLY A 119 6.54 -9.83 5.14
C GLY A 119 5.65 -10.83 4.41
N LYS A 120 5.06 -11.84 5.08
CA LYS A 120 4.04 -12.71 4.46
C LYS A 120 3.20 -13.44 5.52
N CYS A 121 2.01 -12.92 5.78
CA CYS A 121 1.04 -13.52 6.71
C CYS A 121 -0.36 -13.69 6.12
N LEU A 122 -0.60 -13.14 4.93
CA LEU A 122 -1.86 -13.28 4.21
C LEU A 122 -1.71 -14.36 3.14
N SER A 123 -2.77 -15.14 2.98
CA SER A 123 -2.96 -16.14 1.94
C SER A 123 -4.25 -15.87 1.16
N ALA A 124 -4.39 -16.55 0.02
CA ALA A 124 -5.64 -16.54 -0.74
C ALA A 124 -6.84 -17.02 0.10
N LEU A 125 -6.63 -17.91 1.08
CA LEU A 125 -7.69 -18.38 1.97
C LEU A 125 -8.21 -17.27 2.88
N ASP A 126 -7.32 -16.40 3.39
CA ASP A 126 -7.72 -15.26 4.22
C ASP A 126 -8.56 -14.25 3.43
N ILE A 127 -8.25 -14.09 2.13
CA ILE A 127 -9.03 -13.25 1.22
C ILE A 127 -10.40 -13.88 0.95
N LEU A 128 -10.46 -15.18 0.69
CA LEU A 128 -11.74 -15.88 0.46
C LEU A 128 -12.63 -15.82 1.71
N ALA A 129 -12.05 -15.97 2.90
CA ALA A 129 -12.77 -15.80 4.16
C ALA A 129 -13.32 -14.38 4.30
N LEU A 130 -12.54 -13.35 3.94
CA LEU A 130 -12.97 -11.95 4.00
C LEU A 130 -14.14 -11.64 3.07
N VAL A 131 -14.18 -12.26 1.88
CA VAL A 131 -15.28 -12.06 0.91
C VAL A 131 -16.41 -13.08 1.07
N GLY A 132 -16.37 -13.94 2.10
CA GLY A 132 -17.42 -14.93 2.39
C GLY A 132 -17.47 -16.11 1.41
N LYS A 133 -16.36 -16.42 0.74
CA LYS A 133 -16.25 -17.55 -0.20
C LYS A 133 -15.66 -18.81 0.43
N PRO A 134 -16.11 -20.00 -0.02
CA PRO A 134 -15.56 -21.26 0.46
C PRO A 134 -14.10 -21.42 0.04
N ALA A 135 -13.31 -22.06 0.90
CA ALA A 135 -11.91 -22.37 0.62
C ALA A 135 -11.76 -23.36 -0.55
N ALA A 136 -12.74 -24.26 -0.74
CA ALA A 136 -12.78 -25.24 -1.81
C ALA A 136 -13.48 -24.65 -3.06
N GLY A 137 -12.80 -24.72 -4.21
CA GLY A 137 -13.31 -24.31 -5.51
C GLY A 137 -12.46 -23.25 -6.22
N ASP A 138 -12.66 -23.14 -7.53
CA ASP A 138 -11.94 -22.21 -8.43
C ASP A 138 -12.72 -20.91 -8.69
N ALA A 139 -13.62 -20.55 -7.77
CA ALA A 139 -14.48 -19.39 -7.94
C ALA A 139 -13.66 -18.09 -7.98
N ASN A 140 -13.77 -17.35 -9.09
CA ASN A 140 -13.18 -16.03 -9.26
C ASN A 140 -13.84 -15.03 -8.32
N LEU A 141 -13.09 -13.99 -7.90
CA LEU A 141 -13.67 -12.85 -7.22
C LEU A 141 -14.50 -12.03 -8.19
N THR A 142 -15.74 -11.74 -7.82
CA THR A 142 -16.67 -10.94 -8.64
C THR A 142 -16.52 -9.45 -8.34
N ALA A 143 -17.09 -8.59 -9.18
CA ALA A 143 -17.02 -7.14 -9.03
C ALA A 143 -17.43 -6.65 -7.62
N SER A 144 -18.47 -7.24 -7.02
CA SER A 144 -18.94 -6.90 -5.67
C SER A 144 -18.03 -7.37 -4.53
N GLU A 145 -17.15 -8.33 -4.79
CA GLU A 145 -16.19 -8.88 -3.83
C GLU A 145 -14.83 -8.16 -3.88
N LEU A 146 -14.61 -7.32 -4.89
CA LEU A 146 -13.38 -6.55 -5.02
C LEU A 146 -13.22 -5.48 -3.92
N PRO A 147 -14.24 -4.68 -3.54
CA PRO A 147 -14.07 -3.70 -2.48
C PRO A 147 -13.55 -4.29 -1.15
N PRO A 148 -14.11 -5.38 -0.60
CA PRO A 148 -13.54 -6.00 0.61
C PRO A 148 -12.13 -6.57 0.37
N PHE A 149 -11.85 -7.16 -0.79
CA PHE A 149 -10.49 -7.59 -1.14
C PHE A 149 -9.48 -6.44 -1.10
N PHE A 150 -9.74 -5.35 -1.84
CA PHE A 150 -8.85 -4.19 -1.90
C PHE A 150 -8.73 -3.47 -0.56
N ALA A 151 -9.81 -3.42 0.23
CA ALA A 151 -9.76 -2.88 1.58
C ALA A 151 -8.89 -3.73 2.51
N GLY A 152 -8.93 -5.06 2.39
CA GLY A 152 -8.03 -5.96 3.11
C GLY A 152 -6.56 -5.75 2.72
N VAL A 153 -6.27 -5.67 1.41
CA VAL A 153 -4.92 -5.34 0.92
C VAL A 153 -4.44 -4.01 1.48
N LEU A 154 -5.30 -2.98 1.46
CA LEU A 154 -4.93 -1.67 1.96
C LEU A 154 -4.74 -1.65 3.47
N PHE A 155 -5.60 -2.33 4.24
CA PHE A 155 -5.43 -2.51 5.67
C PHE A 155 -4.05 -3.11 5.99
N TYR A 156 -3.67 -4.18 5.28
CA TYR A 156 -2.34 -4.79 5.40
C TYR A 156 -1.21 -3.80 5.07
N LEU A 157 -1.31 -3.03 4.01
CA LEU A 157 -0.28 -2.06 3.64
C LEU A 157 -0.21 -0.86 4.60
N THR A 158 -1.31 -0.49 5.25
CA THR A 158 -1.34 0.62 6.22
C THR A 158 -0.82 0.21 7.59
N ASP A 159 -1.04 -1.03 8.02
CA ASP A 159 -0.54 -1.58 9.28
C ASP A 159 -0.28 -3.08 9.15
N PRO A 160 0.87 -3.48 8.58
CA PRO A 160 1.17 -4.88 8.30
C PRO A 160 1.33 -5.68 9.60
N THR A 161 1.72 -5.04 10.70
CA THR A 161 1.85 -5.70 12.01
C THR A 161 0.48 -6.05 12.58
N ALA A 162 -0.46 -5.10 12.60
CA ALA A 162 -1.82 -5.36 13.08
C ALA A 162 -2.59 -6.32 12.17
N ALA A 163 -2.39 -6.23 10.85
CA ALA A 163 -2.99 -7.16 9.90
C ALA A 163 -2.50 -8.60 10.14
N CYS A 164 -1.20 -8.83 10.26
CA CYS A 164 -0.67 -10.16 10.56
C CYS A 164 -1.09 -10.69 11.93
N ALA A 165 -1.14 -9.82 12.95
CA ALA A 165 -1.69 -10.20 14.25
C ALA A 165 -3.19 -10.57 14.14
N ALA A 166 -3.96 -9.89 13.30
CA ALA A 166 -5.37 -10.21 13.09
C ALA A 166 -5.54 -11.58 12.42
N VAL A 167 -4.72 -11.92 11.42
CA VAL A 167 -4.73 -13.26 10.80
C VAL A 167 -4.38 -14.33 11.83
N LYS A 168 -3.26 -14.17 12.54
CA LYS A 168 -2.80 -15.13 13.55
C LYS A 168 -3.84 -15.40 14.65
N ASN A 169 -4.58 -14.36 15.04
CA ASN A 169 -5.56 -14.43 16.12
C ASN A 169 -7.01 -14.68 15.62
N GLY A 170 -7.22 -14.98 14.34
CA GLY A 170 -8.56 -15.24 13.79
C GLY A 170 -9.49 -14.03 13.71
N HIS A 171 -8.97 -12.80 13.84
CA HIS A 171 -9.72 -11.55 13.80
C HIS A 171 -9.63 -10.83 12.43
N TRP A 172 -9.03 -11.45 11.42
CA TRP A 172 -8.80 -10.86 10.10
C TRP A 172 -10.08 -10.28 9.48
N VAL A 173 -11.12 -11.10 9.34
CA VAL A 173 -12.38 -10.71 8.70
C VAL A 173 -13.02 -9.52 9.42
N ALA A 174 -13.06 -9.55 10.75
CA ALA A 174 -13.61 -8.47 11.55
C ALA A 174 -12.82 -7.16 11.39
N LYS A 175 -11.48 -7.21 11.46
CA LYS A 175 -10.64 -6.01 11.37
C LYS A 175 -10.60 -5.40 9.96
N ALA A 176 -10.44 -6.22 8.93
CA ALA A 176 -10.48 -5.74 7.54
C ALA A 176 -11.88 -5.22 7.16
N GLY A 177 -12.94 -5.88 7.65
CA GLY A 177 -14.31 -5.39 7.51
C GLY A 177 -14.55 -4.05 8.21
N ALA A 178 -14.06 -3.88 9.44
CA ALA A 178 -14.14 -2.60 10.15
C ALA A 178 -13.36 -1.48 9.45
N PHE A 179 -12.19 -1.81 8.87
CA PHE A 179 -11.43 -0.85 8.05
C PHE A 179 -12.24 -0.38 6.83
N LEU A 180 -12.83 -1.30 6.07
CA LEU A 180 -13.73 -1.00 4.94
C LEU A 180 -14.93 -0.15 5.39
N ALA A 181 -15.59 -0.56 6.47
CA ALA A 181 -16.78 0.11 7.00
C ALA A 181 -16.47 1.54 7.41
N SER A 182 -15.35 1.75 8.12
CA SER A 182 -14.95 3.08 8.58
C SER A 182 -14.90 4.07 7.41
N PHE A 183 -14.27 3.73 6.29
CA PHE A 183 -14.19 4.61 5.11
C PHE A 183 -15.51 4.85 4.39
N SER A 184 -16.53 4.03 4.66
CA SER A 184 -17.89 4.21 4.14
C SER A 184 -18.79 4.99 5.13
N GLU A 185 -18.30 5.34 6.33
CA GLU A 185 -19.04 6.13 7.31
C GLU A 185 -19.13 7.61 6.90
N GLY A 186 -20.28 8.23 7.14
CA GLY A 186 -20.56 9.63 6.82
C GLY A 186 -21.73 9.78 5.86
N ASN A 187 -21.78 10.87 5.10
CA ASN A 187 -22.78 11.06 4.06
C ASN A 187 -22.39 10.23 2.82
N PRO A 188 -23.13 9.14 2.50
CA PRO A 188 -22.77 8.25 1.40
C PRO A 188 -22.85 8.93 0.03
N ALA A 189 -23.58 10.05 -0.09
CA ALA A 189 -23.69 10.81 -1.33
C ALA A 189 -22.50 11.76 -1.56
N ALA A 190 -21.83 12.21 -0.49
CA ALA A 190 -20.71 13.14 -0.57
C ALA A 190 -19.36 12.43 -0.72
N GLY A 191 -19.25 11.19 -0.24
CA GLY A 191 -18.00 10.43 -0.21
C GLY A 191 -16.99 10.96 0.83
N PRO A 192 -15.77 10.40 0.85
CA PRO A 192 -14.75 10.78 1.82
C PRO A 192 -14.17 12.17 1.49
N SER A 193 -13.93 12.98 2.52
CA SER A 193 -13.25 14.28 2.37
C SER A 193 -11.79 14.10 1.92
N GLU A 194 -11.22 15.15 1.32
CA GLU A 194 -9.79 15.17 0.94
C GLU A 194 -8.88 14.90 2.15
N GLU A 195 -9.22 15.44 3.33
CA GLU A 195 -8.50 15.20 4.58
C GLU A 195 -8.49 13.72 4.98
N ARG A 196 -9.64 13.04 4.84
CA ARG A 196 -9.76 11.62 5.16
C ARG A 196 -8.90 10.76 4.23
N VAL A 197 -8.86 11.11 2.94
CA VAL A 197 -7.98 10.45 1.98
C VAL A 197 -6.51 10.78 2.26
N ALA A 198 -6.17 12.01 2.61
CA ALA A 198 -4.80 12.39 2.99
C ALA A 198 -4.31 11.61 4.22
N ALA A 199 -5.17 11.41 5.22
CA ALA A 199 -4.88 10.59 6.40
C ALA A 199 -4.60 9.12 6.02
N LEU A 200 -5.39 8.54 5.11
CA LEU A 200 -5.17 7.21 4.56
C LEU A 200 -3.80 7.08 3.89
N LEU A 201 -3.48 8.01 2.98
CA LEU A 201 -2.21 8.04 2.28
C LEU A 201 -1.04 8.23 3.25
N GLY A 202 -1.24 9.01 4.31
CA GLY A 202 -0.27 9.22 5.37
C GLY A 202 0.01 7.96 6.19
N ALA A 203 -1.03 7.18 6.51
CA ALA A 203 -0.91 5.89 7.17
C ALA A 203 -0.19 4.87 6.28
N LEU A 204 -0.61 4.77 5.01
CA LEU A 204 -0.01 3.89 4.00
C LEU A 204 1.49 4.17 3.84
N ARG A 205 1.87 5.43 3.62
CA ARG A 205 3.26 5.83 3.34
C ARG A 205 4.26 5.40 4.42
N LYS A 206 3.82 5.28 5.68
CA LYS A 206 4.70 4.85 6.80
C LYS A 206 5.18 3.41 6.63
N ASN A 207 4.36 2.56 6.00
CA ASN A 207 4.55 1.12 5.90
C ASN A 207 4.57 0.65 4.44
N TYR A 208 4.86 1.54 3.48
CA TYR A 208 4.81 1.27 2.04
C TYR A 208 6.14 1.58 1.34
N ARG A 209 6.49 0.76 0.36
CA ARG A 209 7.61 0.94 -0.58
C ARG A 209 7.07 1.05 -2.00
N ASP A 210 7.31 2.19 -2.64
CA ASP A 210 6.97 2.38 -4.05
C ASP A 210 7.95 1.65 -4.99
N ALA A 211 7.71 1.72 -6.30
CA ALA A 211 8.57 1.13 -7.32
C ALA A 211 9.54 2.13 -7.97
N GLU A 212 9.69 3.34 -7.41
CA GLU A 212 10.53 4.42 -7.96
C GLU A 212 10.32 4.68 -9.47
N LEU A 213 9.06 4.67 -9.95
CA LEU A 213 8.73 4.75 -11.38
C LEU A 213 9.03 6.11 -12.05
N GLY A 214 9.63 7.07 -11.35
CA GLY A 214 9.90 8.42 -11.84
C GLY A 214 8.64 9.27 -12.12
N GLN A 215 7.47 8.80 -11.69
CA GLN A 215 6.17 9.48 -11.87
C GLN A 215 5.87 10.42 -10.70
N ALA A 216 5.01 11.41 -10.94
CA ALA A 216 4.52 12.28 -9.87
C ALA A 216 3.69 11.46 -8.86
N CYS A 217 3.93 11.68 -7.57
CA CYS A 217 3.23 10.93 -6.52
C CYS A 217 1.75 11.29 -6.43
N MET A 218 0.94 10.28 -6.16
CA MET A 218 -0.50 10.39 -5.98
C MET A 218 -0.81 11.13 -4.66
N ASP A 219 -1.57 12.20 -4.75
CA ASP A 219 -2.13 12.90 -3.59
C ASP A 219 -3.65 12.68 -3.47
N ALA A 220 -4.23 13.17 -2.38
CA ALA A 220 -5.64 12.95 -2.06
C ALA A 220 -6.58 13.44 -3.16
N ARG A 221 -6.32 14.64 -3.72
CA ARG A 221 -7.10 15.20 -4.81
C ARG A 221 -7.04 14.34 -6.07
N ARG A 222 -5.85 13.87 -6.45
CA ARG A 222 -5.70 12.99 -7.62
C ARG A 222 -6.40 11.65 -7.43
N ILE A 223 -6.31 11.06 -6.24
CA ILE A 223 -7.01 9.81 -5.91
C ILE A 223 -8.53 9.99 -5.99
N LEU A 224 -9.07 11.07 -5.43
CA LEU A 224 -10.51 11.37 -5.48
C LEU A 224 -10.99 11.50 -6.93
N HIS A 225 -10.26 12.25 -7.76
CA HIS A 225 -10.53 12.38 -9.18
C HIS A 225 -10.53 11.01 -9.89
N ASP A 226 -9.44 10.26 -9.79
CA ASP A 226 -9.29 8.98 -10.50
C ASP A 226 -10.28 7.91 -9.98
N SER A 227 -10.76 8.03 -8.74
CA SER A 227 -11.76 7.09 -8.19
C SER A 227 -13.14 7.21 -8.82
N ALA A 228 -13.45 8.34 -9.47
CA ALA A 228 -14.70 8.52 -10.20
C ALA A 228 -14.81 7.57 -11.41
N ASP A 229 -13.67 7.15 -11.96
CA ASP A 229 -13.59 6.24 -13.10
C ASP A 229 -13.91 4.79 -12.73
N VAL A 230 -13.85 4.42 -11.43
CA VAL A 230 -14.25 3.08 -10.99
C VAL A 230 -15.74 2.88 -11.21
N SER A 231 -16.10 1.80 -11.92
CA SER A 231 -17.47 1.52 -12.29
C SER A 231 -18.40 1.41 -11.06
N PRO A 232 -19.61 1.99 -11.12
CA PRO A 232 -20.65 1.75 -10.13
C PRO A 232 -21.01 0.27 -9.96
N ARG A 233 -20.73 -0.57 -10.97
CA ARG A 233 -20.92 -2.03 -10.91
C ARG A 233 -19.95 -2.73 -9.96
N VAL A 234 -18.75 -2.17 -9.76
CA VAL A 234 -17.82 -2.62 -8.72
C VAL A 234 -18.36 -2.22 -7.36
N THR A 235 -18.73 -0.94 -7.22
CA THR A 235 -19.41 -0.45 -6.03
C THR A 235 -20.09 0.89 -6.27
N PRO A 236 -21.35 1.08 -5.83
CA PRO A 236 -22.00 2.37 -5.89
C PRO A 236 -21.42 3.36 -4.86
N ASP A 237 -20.74 2.86 -3.82
CA ASP A 237 -20.22 3.68 -2.72
C ASP A 237 -18.93 4.42 -3.10
N PRO A 238 -18.89 5.75 -3.03
CA PRO A 238 -17.72 6.55 -3.40
C PRO A 238 -16.50 6.30 -2.50
N GLY A 239 -16.69 6.03 -1.21
CA GLY A 239 -15.60 5.70 -0.29
C GLY A 239 -14.90 4.39 -0.66
N ARG A 240 -15.67 3.38 -1.04
CA ARG A 240 -15.15 2.10 -1.53
C ARG A 240 -14.41 2.24 -2.85
N ARG A 241 -14.86 3.11 -3.76
CA ARG A 241 -14.11 3.42 -5.00
C ARG A 241 -12.75 4.03 -4.71
N VAL A 242 -12.65 4.89 -3.70
CA VAL A 242 -11.37 5.44 -3.24
C VAL A 242 -10.46 4.33 -2.71
N LEU A 243 -10.95 3.43 -1.86
CA LEU A 243 -10.15 2.30 -1.35
C LEU A 243 -9.63 1.39 -2.48
N VAL A 244 -10.50 1.04 -3.43
CA VAL A 244 -10.13 0.28 -4.63
C VAL A 244 -9.05 0.99 -5.42
N THR A 245 -9.19 2.30 -5.63
CA THR A 245 -8.23 3.12 -6.36
C THR A 245 -6.88 3.15 -5.65
N VAL A 246 -6.84 3.45 -4.36
CA VAL A 246 -5.58 3.51 -3.59
C VAL A 246 -4.88 2.14 -3.59
N ALA A 247 -5.61 1.06 -3.36
CA ALA A 247 -5.04 -0.28 -3.33
C ALA A 247 -4.50 -0.70 -4.72
N TYR A 248 -5.22 -0.39 -5.80
CA TYR A 248 -4.74 -0.59 -7.17
C TYR A 248 -3.41 0.15 -7.42
N ARG A 249 -3.35 1.44 -7.08
CA ARG A 249 -2.16 2.29 -7.27
C ARG A 249 -0.98 1.77 -6.44
N ALA A 250 -1.24 1.30 -5.22
CA ALA A 250 -0.23 0.73 -4.35
C ALA A 250 0.36 -0.58 -4.91
N LEU A 251 -0.49 -1.47 -5.44
CA LEU A 251 -0.08 -2.70 -6.10
C LEU A 251 0.72 -2.42 -7.39
N ARG A 252 0.35 -1.38 -8.13
CA ARG A 252 1.11 -0.93 -9.32
C ARG A 252 2.49 -0.39 -8.98
N GLY A 253 2.70 0.07 -7.74
CA GLY A 253 3.97 0.63 -7.28
C GLY A 253 4.04 2.16 -7.34
N ASP A 254 2.90 2.85 -7.43
CA ASP A 254 2.87 4.31 -7.46
C ASP A 254 3.29 4.89 -6.09
N CYS A 255 4.03 6.00 -6.11
CA CYS A 255 4.35 6.72 -4.87
C CYS A 255 3.16 7.56 -4.39
N PHE A 256 3.07 7.78 -3.07
CA PHE A 256 2.00 8.55 -2.44
C PHE A 256 2.53 9.75 -1.67
N ARG A 257 1.84 10.89 -1.84
CA ARG A 257 2.11 12.13 -1.12
C ARG A 257 0.94 12.46 -0.22
N ALA A 258 1.17 12.36 1.08
CA ALA A 258 0.28 12.92 2.10
C ALA A 258 0.82 14.29 2.52
N LEU A 259 0.16 15.35 2.04
CA LEU A 259 0.34 16.67 2.63
C LEU A 259 -0.39 16.70 3.96
N PRO A 260 0.14 17.36 5.00
CA PRO A 260 -0.60 17.56 6.23
C PRO A 260 -1.93 18.28 5.93
N PRO A 261 -3.04 17.88 6.57
CA PRO A 261 -4.31 18.58 6.42
C PRO A 261 -4.19 20.03 6.92
N GLU A 262 -5.11 20.91 6.53
CA GLU A 262 -5.08 22.31 6.98
C GLU A 262 -5.11 22.42 8.51
N SER A 263 -5.88 21.55 9.17
CA SER A 263 -5.96 21.43 10.62
C SER A 263 -4.62 21.16 11.29
N TYR A 264 -3.71 20.43 10.64
CA TYR A 264 -2.36 20.17 11.17
C TYR A 264 -1.60 21.48 11.42
N PHE A 265 -1.72 22.47 10.53
CA PHE A 265 -0.99 23.72 10.68
C PHE A 265 -1.52 24.54 11.84
N VAL A 266 -2.85 24.53 12.04
CA VAL A 266 -3.48 25.19 13.19
C VAL A 266 -3.08 24.50 14.48
N GLU A 267 -3.21 23.17 14.55
CA GLU A 267 -2.81 22.38 15.72
C GLU A 267 -1.32 22.55 16.03
N TYR A 268 -0.46 22.56 15.01
CA TYR A 268 0.97 22.82 15.18
C TYR A 268 1.21 24.20 15.82
N ILE A 269 0.52 25.24 15.35
CA ILE A 269 0.64 26.59 15.93
C ILE A 269 0.17 26.61 17.38
N LEU A 270 -1.01 26.03 17.67
CA LEU A 270 -1.55 25.98 19.03
C LEU A 270 -0.66 25.15 19.96
N HIS A 271 -0.07 24.06 19.47
CA HIS A 271 0.83 23.22 20.25
C HIS A 271 2.20 23.88 20.48
N ARG A 272 2.70 24.64 19.49
CA ARG A 272 4.03 25.28 19.55
C ARG A 272 4.00 26.61 20.30
N TYR A 273 2.92 27.37 20.20
CA TYR A 273 2.81 28.76 20.65
C TYR A 273 1.61 29.03 21.55
N GLY A 274 0.71 28.06 21.72
CA GLY A 274 -0.41 28.17 22.65
C GLY A 274 0.07 28.05 24.11
N ASN A 275 -0.77 28.57 25.01
CA ASN A 275 -0.61 28.37 26.45
C ASN A 275 -1.05 26.94 26.87
N GLU A 276 -1.10 26.67 28.18
CA GLU A 276 -1.53 25.35 28.70
C GLU A 276 -2.95 24.94 28.27
N THR A 277 -3.79 25.89 27.87
CA THR A 277 -5.15 25.62 27.35
C THR A 277 -5.21 25.56 25.82
N HIS A 278 -4.05 25.46 25.14
CA HIS A 278 -3.93 25.44 23.67
C HIS A 278 -4.59 26.65 23.00
N ASN A 279 -4.56 27.81 23.66
CA ASN A 279 -5.03 29.08 23.12
C ASN A 279 -3.86 30.03 22.89
N LEU A 280 -3.95 30.86 21.85
CA LEU A 280 -2.97 31.91 21.60
C LEU A 280 -3.26 33.11 22.52
N THR A 281 -2.28 33.50 23.33
CA THR A 281 -2.38 34.72 24.16
C THR A 281 -1.54 35.83 23.53
N LEU A 282 -2.08 37.07 23.55
CA LEU A 282 -1.42 38.26 22.99
C LEU A 282 -0.08 38.60 23.67
N ALA A 283 0.27 37.95 24.79
CA ALA A 283 1.56 38.10 25.47
C ALA A 283 2.75 37.50 24.68
N GLY A 284 2.49 36.65 23.67
CA GLY A 284 3.51 36.01 22.82
C GLY A 284 3.89 36.77 21.55
N GLU A 285 3.21 37.87 21.21
CA GLU A 285 3.45 38.62 19.96
C GLU A 285 4.76 39.45 19.98
N SER A 286 5.46 39.46 21.12
CA SER A 286 6.73 40.19 21.29
C SER A 286 7.99 39.37 20.96
N ASP A 287 7.89 38.03 20.86
CA ASP A 287 9.08 37.17 20.66
C ASP A 287 9.19 36.60 19.23
N GLY A 288 8.07 36.51 18.49
CA GLY A 288 8.06 36.09 17.08
C GLY A 288 8.64 37.11 16.08
N ARG A 289 8.81 38.38 16.48
CA ARG A 289 9.42 39.43 15.64
C ARG A 289 10.94 39.48 15.69
N ARG A 290 11.60 38.73 16.57
CA ARG A 290 13.07 38.82 16.78
C ARG A 290 13.89 37.89 15.88
N GLY A 291 13.25 37.17 14.94
CA GLY A 291 13.93 36.26 14.01
C GLY A 291 14.06 36.75 12.56
N ARG A 292 13.52 37.92 12.21
CA ARG A 292 13.51 38.41 10.81
C ARG A 292 14.18 39.78 10.73
N GLY A 293 15.51 39.78 10.72
CA GLY A 293 16.27 41.00 10.41
C GLY A 293 17.73 40.94 10.86
N ARG A 294 18.58 40.21 10.12
CA ARG A 294 20.00 40.55 9.88
C ARG A 294 20.61 39.51 8.95
N GLY A 295 20.83 39.89 7.70
CA GLY A 295 21.54 39.09 6.71
C GLY A 295 21.14 39.43 5.28
N ALA A 296 21.45 40.65 4.83
CA ALA A 296 21.75 41.00 3.42
C ALA A 296 21.85 42.53 3.28
N LEU A 297 23.07 43.04 3.47
CA LEU A 297 23.81 44.01 2.63
C LEU A 297 25.07 44.42 3.39
#